data_AF-A0A6G1DG93-F1
#
_entry.id   AF-A0A6G1DG93-F1
#
_cell.length_a   1.000
_cell.length_b   1.000
_cell.length_c   1.000
_cell.angle_alpha   90.00
_cell.angle_beta   90.00
_cell.angle_gamma   90.00
#
_symmetry.space_group_name_H-M   'P 1'
#
loop_
_entity.id
_entity.type
_entity.pdbx_description
1 polymer ?
#
loop_
_entity_poly.entity_id
_entity_poly.type
_entity_poly.pdbx_seq_one_letter_code
_entity_poly.pdbx_strand_id
1 'polypeptide(L)'
;MEAAMDLMRRMPPGRAETALNALLSLLPDHSLDLLSQVDLPLQVSMDKESMKEYILCEYNRDADSYRSPWSNKYEPPLEDGTVPSEEMRNLEIEANEVFSVYRDQYYEGGISSVYIWEDEDEGFIACFLIKKDGQGKRGYMQIGSWDAIHVIQVGPEEEGAAHYCLNSTVMLSLTTDNKQSGTFNLSGSIRRQVTSPFPSYLPHFHVKWPLVQEHLY
;
A
#
# COMPACT_ATOMS: atom_id res chain seq x y z
N MET A 1 3.64 -13.19 19.33
CA MET A 1 3.49 -12.02 18.43
C MET A 1 4.74 -11.15 18.36
N GLU A 2 5.20 -10.56 19.47
CA GLU A 2 6.33 -9.60 19.46
C GLU A 2 7.60 -10.14 18.80
N ALA A 3 7.99 -11.39 19.10
CA ALA A 3 9.16 -12.03 18.49
C ALA A 3 8.99 -12.30 16.97
N ALA A 4 7.77 -12.58 16.51
CA ALA A 4 7.47 -12.75 15.09
C ALA A 4 7.59 -11.41 14.35
N MET A 5 7.10 -10.33 14.95
CA MET A 5 7.25 -8.98 14.43
C MET A 5 8.72 -8.54 14.41
N ASP A 6 9.48 -8.84 15.46
CA ASP A 6 10.92 -8.54 15.49
C ASP A 6 11.70 -9.32 14.43
N LEU A 7 11.32 -10.57 14.16
CA LEU A 7 11.88 -11.35 13.06
C LEU A 7 11.60 -10.66 11.72
N MET A 8 10.35 -10.29 11.44
CA MET A 8 9.97 -9.64 10.18
C MET A 8 10.71 -8.31 9.96
N ARG A 9 10.95 -7.52 11.01
CA ARG A 9 11.74 -6.28 10.92
C ARG A 9 13.22 -6.51 10.56
N ARG A 10 13.76 -7.70 10.83
CA ARG A 10 15.15 -8.06 10.56
C ARG A 10 15.33 -8.84 9.26
N MET A 11 14.24 -9.30 8.65
CA MET A 11 14.30 -10.05 7.40
C MET A 11 14.54 -9.12 6.21
N PRO A 12 15.41 -9.50 5.26
CA PRO A 12 15.52 -8.78 3.99
C PRO A 12 14.16 -8.79 3.26
N PRO A 13 13.73 -7.69 2.63
CA PRO A 13 12.43 -7.58 1.94
C PRO A 13 12.19 -8.70 0.93
N GLY A 14 13.22 -9.11 0.18
CA GLY A 14 13.12 -10.20 -0.80
C GLY A 14 12.89 -11.60 -0.21
N ARG A 15 12.97 -11.76 1.12
CA ARG A 15 12.66 -13.00 1.85
C ARG A 15 11.47 -12.85 2.81
N ALA A 16 10.85 -11.67 2.87
CA ALA A 16 9.77 -11.38 3.79
C ALA A 16 8.57 -12.30 3.55
N GLU A 17 8.21 -12.56 2.29
CA GLU A 17 7.10 -13.45 1.94
C GLU A 17 7.32 -14.89 2.42
N THR A 18 8.52 -15.44 2.21
CA THR A 18 8.87 -16.78 2.69
C THR A 18 8.85 -16.86 4.22
N ALA A 19 9.36 -15.82 4.89
CA ALA A 19 9.35 -15.74 6.35
C ALA A 19 7.92 -15.65 6.89
N LEU A 20 7.06 -14.85 6.27
CA LEU A 20 5.66 -14.73 6.64
C LEU A 20 4.93 -16.06 6.48
N ASN A 21 5.07 -16.74 5.33
CA ASN A 21 4.46 -18.05 5.10
C ASN A 21 4.89 -19.11 6.14
N ALA A 22 6.16 -19.08 6.54
CA ALA A 22 6.65 -19.94 7.61
C ALA A 22 6.04 -19.57 8.97
N LEU A 23 5.89 -18.28 9.28
CA LEU A 23 5.24 -17.80 10.50
C LEU A 23 3.75 -18.15 10.54
N LEU A 24 3.03 -18.01 9.43
CA LEU A 24 1.62 -18.41 9.32
C LEU A 24 1.45 -19.92 9.57
N SER A 25 2.38 -20.74 9.08
CA SER A 25 2.38 -22.19 9.31
C SER A 25 2.71 -22.55 10.77
N LEU A 26 3.55 -21.75 11.45
CA LEU A 26 3.97 -21.97 12.83
C LEU A 26 2.98 -21.42 13.86
N LEU A 27 2.28 -20.34 13.53
CA LEU A 27 1.38 -19.58 14.41
C LEU A 27 0.01 -19.38 13.72
N PRO A 28 -0.73 -20.46 13.42
CA PRO A 28 -1.99 -20.37 12.67
C PRO A 28 -3.02 -19.47 13.37
N ASP A 29 -3.07 -19.50 14.71
CA ASP A 29 -4.00 -18.70 15.53
C ASP A 29 -3.74 -17.19 15.44
N HIS A 30 -2.59 -16.78 14.91
CA HIS A 30 -2.17 -15.38 14.77
C HIS A 30 -2.10 -14.94 13.30
N SER A 31 -2.66 -15.72 12.38
CA SER A 31 -2.52 -15.46 10.94
C SER A 31 -3.08 -14.10 10.52
N LEU A 32 -4.26 -13.74 11.01
CA LEU A 32 -4.91 -12.46 10.69
C LEU A 32 -4.11 -11.26 11.18
N ASP A 33 -3.62 -11.33 12.43
CA ASP A 33 -2.79 -10.27 13.02
C ASP A 33 -1.44 -10.13 12.30
N LEU A 34 -0.84 -11.23 11.84
CA LEU A 34 0.43 -11.20 11.12
C LEU A 34 0.27 -10.63 9.71
N LEU A 35 -0.80 -11.00 9.01
CA LEU A 35 -1.11 -10.46 7.69
C LEU A 35 -1.33 -8.95 7.76
N SER A 36 -2.16 -8.49 8.72
CA SER A 36 -2.50 -7.07 8.87
C SER A 36 -1.34 -6.17 9.33
N GLN A 37 -0.30 -6.74 9.93
CA GLN A 37 0.81 -5.95 10.46
C GLN A 37 2.07 -5.99 9.61
N VAL A 38 2.19 -6.92 8.66
CA VAL A 38 3.41 -7.14 7.88
C VAL A 38 3.20 -6.73 6.43
N ASP A 39 3.85 -5.64 6.04
CA ASP A 39 3.91 -5.22 4.64
C ASP A 39 4.85 -6.13 3.84
N LEU A 40 4.38 -6.58 2.68
CA LEU A 40 5.17 -7.34 1.70
C LEU A 40 5.45 -6.48 0.46
N PRO A 41 6.54 -6.78 -0.29
CA PRO A 41 6.78 -6.13 -1.58
C PRO A 41 5.55 -6.23 -2.48
N LEU A 42 5.16 -5.10 -3.06
CA LEU A 42 3.90 -4.98 -3.79
C LEU A 42 3.95 -5.77 -5.10
N GLN A 43 2.86 -6.47 -5.39
CA GLN A 43 2.65 -7.19 -6.65
C GLN A 43 1.70 -6.41 -7.56
N VAL A 44 1.77 -6.68 -8.86
CA VAL A 44 0.97 -6.00 -9.89
C VAL A 44 0.14 -7.02 -10.64
N SER A 45 -1.10 -6.65 -10.92
CA SER A 45 -1.99 -7.36 -11.84
C SER A 45 -2.53 -6.40 -12.90
N MET A 46 -3.19 -6.94 -13.92
CA MET A 46 -3.81 -6.17 -15.00
C MET A 46 -5.31 -6.42 -15.00
N ASP A 47 -6.06 -5.32 -14.97
CA ASP A 47 -7.51 -5.36 -15.16
C ASP A 47 -7.80 -5.60 -16.64
N LYS A 48 -8.47 -6.72 -16.93
CA LYS A 48 -8.78 -7.15 -18.31
C LYS A 48 -9.85 -6.29 -18.99
N GLU A 49 -10.68 -5.56 -18.23
CA GLU A 49 -11.74 -4.71 -18.79
C GLU A 49 -11.23 -3.30 -19.08
N SER A 50 -10.53 -2.71 -18.11
CA SER A 50 -10.00 -1.35 -18.28
C SER A 50 -8.64 -1.30 -18.97
N MET A 51 -7.96 -2.46 -19.11
CA MET A 51 -6.59 -2.58 -19.63
C MET A 51 -5.58 -1.74 -18.85
N LYS A 52 -5.81 -1.56 -17.55
CA LYS A 52 -4.96 -0.81 -16.63
C LYS A 52 -4.34 -1.74 -15.59
N GLU A 53 -3.08 -1.47 -15.25
CA GLU A 53 -2.39 -2.15 -14.16
C GLU A 53 -2.90 -1.67 -12.80
N TYR A 54 -2.91 -2.54 -11.82
CA TYR A 54 -3.25 -2.21 -10.43
C TYR A 54 -2.40 -3.04 -9.45
N ILE A 55 -2.29 -2.55 -8.23
CA ILE A 55 -1.44 -3.12 -7.19
C ILE A 55 -2.25 -4.07 -6.30
N LEU A 56 -1.68 -5.23 -6.00
CA LEU A 56 -2.24 -6.23 -5.11
C LEU A 56 -1.77 -5.99 -3.67
N CYS A 57 -2.71 -6.00 -2.73
CA CYS A 57 -2.45 -5.90 -1.30
C CYS A 57 -3.58 -6.60 -0.53
N GLU A 58 -3.48 -6.63 0.79
CA GLU A 58 -4.55 -7.17 1.65
C GLU A 58 -5.86 -6.36 1.55
N TYR A 59 -5.77 -5.04 1.37
CA TYR A 59 -6.94 -4.16 1.28
C TYR A 59 -7.76 -4.34 0.01
N ASN A 60 -7.31 -5.09 -0.99
CA ASN A 60 -8.15 -5.42 -2.13
C ASN A 60 -8.31 -6.93 -2.32
N ARG A 61 -7.95 -7.72 -1.31
CA ARG A 61 -8.02 -9.18 -1.36
C ARG A 61 -9.29 -9.68 -0.69
N ASP A 62 -9.95 -10.63 -1.33
CA ASP A 62 -10.99 -11.45 -0.74
C ASP A 62 -10.72 -12.92 -1.14
N ALA A 63 -10.58 -13.80 -0.17
CA ALA A 63 -10.02 -15.15 -0.33
C ALA A 63 -8.71 -15.15 -1.15
N ASP A 64 -8.71 -15.65 -2.37
CA ASP A 64 -7.56 -15.68 -3.29
C ASP A 64 -7.74 -14.76 -4.51
N SER A 65 -8.76 -13.90 -4.45
CA SER A 65 -9.10 -12.95 -5.52
C SER A 65 -8.77 -11.52 -5.11
N TYR A 66 -8.46 -10.69 -6.10
CA TYR A 66 -8.13 -9.29 -5.89
C TYR A 66 -9.04 -8.36 -6.69
N ARG A 67 -9.58 -7.31 -6.04
CA ARG A 67 -10.46 -6.31 -6.64
C ARG A 67 -9.65 -5.26 -7.39
N SER A 68 -9.98 -5.03 -8.65
CA SER A 68 -9.43 -3.92 -9.42
C SER A 68 -10.06 -2.59 -8.99
N PRO A 69 -9.28 -1.52 -8.78
CA PRO A 69 -9.81 -0.19 -8.49
C PRO A 69 -10.46 0.45 -9.73
N TRP A 70 -10.26 -0.10 -10.93
CA TRP A 70 -10.78 0.46 -12.17
C TRP A 70 -12.17 -0.08 -12.52
N SER A 71 -12.30 -1.40 -12.62
CA SER A 71 -13.57 -2.08 -12.95
C SER A 71 -14.41 -2.45 -11.72
N ASN A 72 -13.86 -2.34 -10.51
CA ASN A 72 -14.48 -2.80 -9.26
C ASN A 72 -14.77 -4.31 -9.23
N LYS A 73 -14.03 -5.11 -10.02
CA LYS A 73 -14.23 -6.56 -10.14
C LYS A 73 -13.06 -7.34 -9.57
N TYR A 74 -13.38 -8.49 -8.99
CA TYR A 74 -12.40 -9.45 -8.49
C TYR A 74 -11.81 -10.30 -9.61
N GLU A 75 -10.51 -10.57 -9.54
CA GLU A 75 -9.81 -11.55 -10.36
C GLU A 75 -8.99 -12.50 -9.45
N PRO A 76 -9.21 -13.84 -9.52
CA PRO A 76 -10.27 -14.52 -10.27
C PRO A 76 -11.69 -14.06 -9.87
N PRO A 77 -12.71 -14.21 -10.75
CA PRO A 77 -14.07 -13.79 -10.44
C PRO A 77 -14.60 -14.41 -9.15
N LEU A 78 -15.20 -13.57 -8.29
CA LEU A 78 -15.84 -13.97 -7.04
C LEU A 78 -17.30 -13.51 -7.07
N GLU A 79 -18.26 -14.41 -6.82
CA GLU A 79 -19.68 -14.06 -6.81
C GLU A 79 -20.08 -13.31 -5.53
N ASP A 80 -19.52 -13.72 -4.38
CA ASP A 80 -19.82 -13.15 -3.06
C ASP A 80 -18.71 -12.20 -2.57
N GLY A 81 -18.01 -11.53 -3.48
CA GLY A 81 -16.92 -10.63 -3.15
C GLY A 81 -17.41 -9.35 -2.49
N THR A 82 -16.80 -8.99 -1.36
CA THR A 82 -17.17 -7.74 -0.67
C THR A 82 -16.80 -6.54 -1.53
N VAL A 83 -17.68 -5.55 -1.66
CA VAL A 83 -17.40 -4.30 -2.40
C VAL A 83 -17.76 -3.10 -1.53
N PRO A 84 -17.04 -1.97 -1.69
CA PRO A 84 -17.38 -0.76 -0.94
C PRO A 84 -18.79 -0.26 -1.32
N SER A 85 -19.42 0.51 -0.44
CA SER A 85 -20.66 1.22 -0.76
C SER A 85 -20.48 2.17 -1.95
N GLU A 86 -21.60 2.61 -2.53
CA GLU A 86 -21.58 3.57 -3.65
C GLU A 86 -20.85 4.87 -3.28
N GLU A 87 -21.00 5.34 -2.04
CA GLU A 87 -20.31 6.54 -1.55
C GLU A 87 -18.79 6.34 -1.50
N MET A 88 -18.34 5.27 -0.84
CA MET A 88 -16.91 4.94 -0.76
C MET A 88 -16.30 4.63 -2.12
N ARG A 89 -17.07 4.00 -3.02
CA ARG A 89 -16.64 3.73 -4.39
C ARG A 89 -16.45 5.02 -5.19
N ASN A 90 -17.34 5.99 -5.07
CA ASN A 90 -17.19 7.28 -5.74
C ASN A 90 -15.94 8.01 -5.24
N LEU A 91 -15.70 7.98 -3.92
CA LEU A 91 -14.49 8.54 -3.32
C LEU A 91 -13.22 7.81 -3.79
N GLU A 92 -13.27 6.48 -3.90
CA GLU A 92 -12.15 5.66 -4.37
C GLU A 92 -11.78 5.99 -5.82
N ILE A 93 -12.76 6.24 -6.69
CA ILE A 93 -12.52 6.63 -8.09
C ILE A 93 -11.82 8.00 -8.14
N GLU A 94 -12.35 9.00 -7.42
CA GLU A 94 -11.75 10.34 -7.33
C GLU A 94 -10.31 10.27 -6.76
N ALA A 95 -10.12 9.49 -5.70
CA ALA A 95 -8.82 9.29 -5.07
C ALA A 95 -7.80 8.68 -6.04
N ASN A 96 -8.18 7.66 -6.82
CA ASN A 96 -7.30 7.06 -7.82
C ASN A 96 -6.90 8.04 -8.92
N GLU A 97 -7.82 8.91 -9.36
CA GLU A 97 -7.53 9.95 -10.35
C GLU A 97 -6.52 10.97 -9.83
N VAL A 98 -6.76 11.54 -8.64
CA VAL A 98 -5.87 12.52 -8.01
C VAL A 98 -4.51 11.90 -7.70
N PHE A 99 -4.49 10.67 -7.19
CA PHE A 99 -3.26 10.00 -6.80
C PHE A 99 -2.42 9.58 -8.01
N SER A 100 -3.04 9.30 -9.16
CA SER A 100 -2.31 9.11 -10.42
C SER A 100 -1.53 10.36 -10.82
N VAL A 101 -2.08 11.56 -10.60
CA VAL A 101 -1.37 12.83 -10.86
C VAL A 101 -0.18 12.98 -9.90
N TYR A 102 -0.36 12.68 -8.62
CA TYR A 102 0.73 12.67 -7.64
C TYR A 102 1.85 11.71 -8.04
N ARG A 103 1.50 10.49 -8.44
CA ARG A 103 2.46 9.50 -8.96
C ARG A 103 3.26 10.09 -10.11
N ASP A 104 2.60 10.66 -11.11
CA ASP A 104 3.31 11.19 -12.28
C ASP A 104 4.23 12.37 -11.93
N GLN A 105 3.83 13.24 -10.99
CA GLN A 105 4.62 14.39 -10.56
C GLN A 105 5.88 14.02 -9.75
N TYR A 106 5.79 13.00 -8.88
CA TYR A 106 6.87 12.67 -7.95
C TYR A 106 7.69 11.44 -8.36
N TYR A 107 7.08 10.52 -9.09
CA TYR A 107 7.68 9.25 -9.48
C TYR A 107 7.99 9.15 -10.97
N GLU A 108 7.48 10.08 -11.78
CA GLU A 108 7.67 10.12 -13.25
C GLU A 108 7.31 8.78 -13.92
N GLY A 109 6.25 8.13 -13.40
CA GLY A 109 5.77 6.82 -13.84
C GLY A 109 5.61 5.83 -12.68
N GLY A 110 5.63 4.54 -13.00
CA GLY A 110 5.24 3.48 -12.07
C GLY A 110 3.73 3.23 -12.07
N ILE A 111 3.25 2.50 -11.08
CA ILE A 111 1.85 2.11 -10.93
C ILE A 111 1.37 2.66 -9.59
N SER A 112 0.12 3.10 -9.55
CA SER A 112 -0.56 3.55 -8.33
C SER A 112 -1.94 2.92 -8.22
N SER A 113 -2.38 2.64 -7.01
CA SER A 113 -3.73 2.16 -6.72
C SER A 113 -4.19 2.69 -5.38
N VAL A 114 -5.46 3.06 -5.28
CA VAL A 114 -6.12 3.45 -4.03
C VAL A 114 -7.30 2.52 -3.79
N TYR A 115 -7.43 2.03 -2.56
CA TYR A 115 -8.56 1.23 -2.11
C TYR A 115 -9.20 1.88 -0.88
N ILE A 116 -10.52 2.02 -0.87
CA ILE A 116 -11.26 2.64 0.22
C ILE A 116 -12.35 1.68 0.72
N TRP A 117 -12.46 1.55 2.04
CA TRP A 117 -13.47 0.74 2.73
C TRP A 117 -14.07 1.50 3.89
N GLU A 118 -15.33 1.19 4.19
CA GLU A 118 -15.94 1.58 5.45
C GLU A 118 -15.16 0.98 6.63
N ASP A 119 -15.06 1.76 7.71
CA ASP A 119 -14.59 1.26 8.99
C ASP A 119 -15.78 0.93 9.90
N GLU A 120 -15.59 0.05 10.88
CA GLU A 120 -16.68 -0.38 11.78
C GLU A 120 -17.25 0.77 12.64
N ASP A 121 -16.44 1.80 12.89
CA ASP A 121 -16.72 2.93 13.79
C ASP A 121 -17.23 4.20 13.06
N GLU A 122 -18.08 4.06 12.03
CA GLU A 122 -18.61 5.18 11.21
C GLU A 122 -17.53 6.01 10.47
N GLY A 123 -16.32 5.45 10.35
CA GLY A 123 -15.18 6.00 9.64
C GLY A 123 -14.94 5.36 8.27
N PHE A 124 -13.76 5.59 7.72
CA PHE A 124 -13.27 4.84 6.56
C PHE A 124 -11.76 4.67 6.58
N ILE A 125 -11.30 3.63 5.90
CA ILE A 125 -9.88 3.33 5.69
C ILE A 125 -9.56 3.51 4.21
N ALA A 126 -8.51 4.28 3.92
CA ALA A 126 -8.01 4.47 2.57
C ALA A 126 -6.56 3.99 2.48
N CYS A 127 -6.29 3.03 1.61
CA CYS A 127 -4.97 2.48 1.35
C CYS A 127 -4.45 2.99 0.00
N PHE A 128 -3.33 3.70 0.02
CA PHE A 128 -2.67 4.27 -1.15
C PHE A 128 -1.37 3.54 -1.41
N LEU A 129 -1.20 3.09 -2.64
CA LEU A 129 -0.11 2.21 -3.03
C LEU A 129 0.63 2.80 -4.22
N ILE A 130 1.96 2.85 -4.15
CA ILE A 130 2.82 3.16 -5.29
C ILE A 130 3.84 2.05 -5.43
N LYS A 131 3.94 1.52 -6.64
CA LYS A 131 5.03 0.64 -7.05
C LYS A 131 5.79 1.28 -8.19
N LYS A 132 7.10 1.38 -8.05
CA LYS A 132 7.99 1.81 -9.11
C LYS A 132 9.21 0.92 -9.17
N ASP A 133 9.28 0.14 -10.25
CA ASP A 133 10.50 -0.55 -10.60
C ASP A 133 11.39 0.36 -11.47
N GLY A 134 12.69 0.22 -11.27
CA GLY A 134 13.73 0.92 -12.00
C GLY A 134 14.70 -0.09 -12.59
N GLN A 135 14.92 -0.02 -13.89
CA GLN A 135 16.03 -0.72 -14.54
C GLN A 135 17.05 0.32 -14.99
N GLY A 136 18.28 0.18 -14.53
CA GLY A 136 19.31 1.18 -14.77
C GLY A 136 19.80 1.16 -16.22
N LYS A 137 19.73 2.32 -16.89
CA LYS A 137 20.51 2.61 -18.12
C LYS A 137 21.76 3.48 -17.85
N ARG A 138 21.93 3.99 -16.63
CA ARG A 138 23.05 4.85 -16.19
C ARG A 138 23.62 4.33 -14.87
N GLY A 139 24.93 4.06 -14.85
CA GLY A 139 25.67 3.51 -13.69
C GLY A 139 25.73 1.98 -13.68
N TYR A 140 26.28 1.40 -12.61
CA TYR A 140 26.33 -0.06 -12.37
C TYR A 140 25.03 -0.62 -11.77
N MET A 141 23.98 0.20 -11.63
CA MET A 141 22.70 -0.22 -11.08
C MET A 141 21.94 -1.06 -12.11
N GLN A 142 21.60 -2.30 -11.74
CA GLN A 142 20.87 -3.21 -12.61
C GLN A 142 19.37 -3.08 -12.38
N ILE A 143 18.95 -3.24 -11.13
CA ILE A 143 17.54 -3.32 -10.74
C ILE A 143 17.35 -2.52 -9.44
N GLY A 144 16.33 -1.66 -9.40
CA GLY A 144 15.81 -1.04 -8.21
C GLY A 144 14.30 -1.24 -8.13
N SER A 145 13.77 -1.38 -6.91
CA SER A 145 12.32 -1.40 -6.67
C SER A 145 12.00 -0.44 -5.53
N TRP A 146 10.91 0.29 -5.71
CA TRP A 146 10.32 1.17 -4.71
C TRP A 146 8.87 0.75 -4.52
N ASP A 147 8.51 0.41 -3.29
CA ASP A 147 7.13 0.11 -2.90
C ASP A 147 6.75 1.03 -1.75
N ALA A 148 5.67 1.80 -1.90
CA ALA A 148 5.14 2.68 -0.86
C ALA A 148 3.68 2.33 -0.57
N ILE A 149 3.38 2.21 0.71
CA ILE A 149 2.08 1.81 1.26
C ILE A 149 1.70 2.87 2.29
N HIS A 150 0.59 3.56 2.07
CA HIS A 150 0.07 4.56 2.99
C HIS A 150 -1.36 4.19 3.36
N VAL A 151 -1.57 3.81 4.61
CA VAL A 151 -2.90 3.49 5.14
C VAL A 151 -3.35 4.65 6.00
N ILE A 152 -4.46 5.26 5.61
CA ILE A 152 -5.11 6.34 6.33
C ILE A 152 -6.38 5.79 6.95
N GLN A 153 -6.46 5.82 8.27
CA GLN A 153 -7.69 5.56 9.01
C GLN A 153 -8.30 6.90 9.38
N VAL A 154 -9.55 7.10 9.02
CA VAL A 154 -10.34 8.29 9.32
C VAL A 154 -11.42 7.88 10.30
N GLY A 155 -11.27 8.28 11.55
CA GLY A 155 -12.27 8.07 12.58
C GLY A 155 -13.47 9.01 12.43
N PRO A 156 -14.52 8.80 13.23
CA PRO A 156 -15.73 9.62 13.20
C PRO A 156 -15.42 11.08 13.56
N GLU A 157 -16.32 11.97 13.15
CA GLU A 157 -16.23 13.38 13.49
C GLU A 157 -16.67 13.61 14.94
N GLU A 158 -15.73 14.08 15.75
CA GLU A 158 -15.97 14.50 17.14
C GLU A 158 -15.66 15.99 17.28
N GLU A 159 -16.60 16.75 17.84
CA GLU A 159 -16.42 18.19 18.12
C GLU A 159 -15.99 19.06 16.91
N GLY A 160 -16.34 18.67 15.68
CA GLY A 160 -15.97 19.40 14.45
C GLY A 160 -14.59 19.04 13.89
N ALA A 161 -13.97 17.97 14.37
CA ALA A 161 -12.73 17.41 13.86
C ALA A 161 -12.85 15.91 13.65
N ALA A 162 -12.22 15.39 12.61
CA ALA A 162 -12.03 13.96 12.43
C ALA A 162 -10.61 13.57 12.87
N HIS A 163 -10.49 12.38 13.47
CA HIS A 163 -9.20 11.83 13.88
C HIS A 163 -8.57 11.04 12.73
N TYR A 164 -7.34 11.38 12.39
CA TYR A 164 -6.60 10.72 11.30
C TYR A 164 -5.42 9.96 11.87
N CYS A 165 -5.29 8.69 11.49
CA CYS A 165 -4.10 7.88 11.70
C CYS A 165 -3.49 7.50 10.35
N LEU A 166 -2.30 8.02 10.05
CA LEU A 166 -1.53 7.67 8.87
C LEU A 166 -0.44 6.68 9.27
N ASN A 167 -0.48 5.48 8.68
CA ASN A 167 0.58 4.49 8.73
C ASN A 167 1.24 4.40 7.35
N SER A 168 2.51 4.77 7.27
CA SER A 168 3.27 4.77 6.02
C SER A 168 4.45 3.82 6.09
N THR A 169 4.52 2.90 5.13
CA THR A 169 5.66 2.02 4.93
C THR A 169 6.25 2.26 3.55
N VAL A 170 7.56 2.43 3.50
CA VAL A 170 8.32 2.48 2.25
C VAL A 170 9.35 1.35 2.26
N MET A 171 9.36 0.56 1.20
CA MET A 171 10.35 -0.48 0.94
C MET A 171 11.19 -0.09 -0.26
N LEU A 172 12.50 -0.25 -0.12
CA LEU A 172 13.48 0.04 -1.16
C LEU A 172 14.39 -1.17 -1.32
N SER A 173 14.59 -1.59 -2.56
CA SER A 173 15.61 -2.57 -2.94
C SER A 173 16.43 -2.03 -4.09
N LEU A 174 17.75 -2.16 -4.00
CA LEU A 174 18.71 -1.72 -4.99
C LEU A 174 19.76 -2.80 -5.16
N THR A 175 19.90 -3.29 -6.39
CA THR A 175 20.96 -4.22 -6.77
C THR A 175 21.82 -3.60 -7.85
N THR A 176 23.12 -3.51 -7.56
CA THR A 176 24.13 -3.05 -8.51
C THR A 176 25.08 -4.21 -8.81
N ASP A 177 25.56 -4.27 -10.04
CA ASP A 177 26.56 -5.25 -10.45
C ASP A 177 27.67 -4.54 -11.22
N ASN A 178 28.84 -4.47 -10.58
CA ASN A 178 30.03 -3.86 -11.15
C ASN A 178 31.14 -4.91 -11.26
N LYS A 179 31.71 -5.08 -12.45
CA LYS A 179 32.86 -5.97 -12.68
C LYS A 179 34.05 -5.70 -11.76
N GLN A 180 34.22 -4.47 -11.26
CA GLN A 180 35.32 -4.09 -10.37
C GLN A 180 34.98 -4.21 -8.87
N SER A 181 33.71 -4.03 -8.49
CA SER A 181 33.29 -3.96 -7.08
C SER A 181 32.46 -5.17 -6.63
N GLY A 182 32.15 -6.08 -7.56
CA GLY A 182 31.23 -7.18 -7.35
C GLY A 182 29.77 -6.73 -7.34
N THR A 183 28.90 -7.68 -7.03
CA THR A 183 27.47 -7.44 -6.85
C THR A 183 27.22 -6.85 -5.46
N PHE A 184 26.50 -5.74 -5.41
CA PHE A 184 26.09 -5.07 -4.18
C PHE A 184 24.56 -5.03 -4.12
N ASN A 185 24.00 -5.48 -2.99
CA ASN A 185 22.57 -5.42 -2.72
C ASN A 185 22.32 -4.59 -1.46
N LEU A 186 21.43 -3.61 -1.58
CA LEU A 186 20.90 -2.83 -0.47
C LEU A 186 19.39 -2.98 -0.50
N SER A 187 18.80 -3.50 0.58
CA SER A 187 17.36 -3.61 0.70
C SER A 187 16.92 -3.34 2.13
N GLY A 188 15.75 -2.74 2.30
CA GLY A 188 15.18 -2.44 3.60
C GLY A 188 13.82 -1.78 3.51
N SER A 189 13.21 -1.54 4.68
CA SER A 189 11.93 -0.86 4.81
C SER A 189 11.96 0.13 5.98
N ILE A 190 11.15 1.17 5.88
CA ILE A 190 10.92 2.14 6.95
C ILE A 190 9.41 2.27 7.13
N ARG A 191 8.95 2.17 8.38
CA ARG A 191 7.57 2.45 8.76
C ARG A 191 7.52 3.68 9.67
N ARG A 192 6.57 4.58 9.41
CA ARG A 192 6.24 5.74 10.25
C ARG A 192 4.74 5.78 10.49
N GLN A 193 4.35 6.19 11.70
CA GLN A 193 2.96 6.42 12.06
C GLN A 193 2.81 7.87 12.54
N VAL A 194 1.77 8.56 12.07
CA VAL A 194 1.41 9.91 12.49
C VAL A 194 -0.07 9.93 12.82
N THR A 195 -0.44 10.53 13.95
CA THR A 195 -1.83 10.73 14.33
C THR A 195 -2.06 12.22 14.54
N SER A 196 -3.11 12.77 13.94
CA SER A 196 -3.47 14.18 14.09
C SER A 196 -4.98 14.39 13.97
N PRO A 197 -5.59 15.24 14.81
CA PRO A 197 -6.94 15.74 14.55
C PRO A 197 -6.89 16.72 13.36
N PHE A 198 -7.86 16.62 12.44
CA PHE A 198 -8.06 17.62 11.39
C PHE A 198 -9.49 18.15 11.41
N PRO A 199 -9.69 19.46 11.18
CA PRO A 199 -11.03 20.02 11.16
C PRO A 199 -11.89 19.43 10.03
N SER A 200 -13.16 19.16 10.32
CA SER A 200 -14.10 18.48 9.41
C SER A 200 -14.54 19.34 8.22
N TYR A 201 -14.48 20.67 8.35
CA TYR A 201 -14.88 21.61 7.30
C TYR A 201 -13.95 21.66 6.06
N LEU A 202 -12.84 20.92 6.06
CA LEU A 202 -11.98 20.77 4.89
C LEU A 202 -12.51 19.61 4.02
N PRO A 203 -12.75 19.83 2.70
CA PRO A 203 -13.28 18.80 1.82
C PRO A 203 -12.44 17.52 1.85
N HIS A 204 -13.12 16.38 1.82
CA HIS A 204 -12.66 15.08 2.34
C HIS A 204 -11.26 14.63 1.87
N PHE A 205 -10.89 14.87 0.61
CA PHE A 205 -9.67 14.30 0.04
C PHE A 205 -8.69 15.33 -0.53
N HIS A 206 -9.20 16.30 -1.28
CA HIS A 206 -8.40 17.29 -2.03
C HIS A 206 -7.47 18.16 -1.15
N VAL A 207 -7.79 18.34 0.14
CA VAL A 207 -6.97 19.15 1.06
C VAL A 207 -6.12 18.28 2.00
N LYS A 208 -6.45 16.99 2.17
CA LYS A 208 -5.78 16.12 3.16
C LYS A 208 -4.58 15.35 2.59
N TRP A 209 -4.56 15.09 1.27
CA TRP A 209 -3.38 14.49 0.62
C TRP A 209 -2.08 15.33 0.72
N PRO A 210 -2.10 16.67 0.55
CA PRO A 210 -0.92 17.50 0.80
C PRO A 210 -0.39 17.44 2.24
N LEU A 211 -1.27 17.25 3.23
CA LEU A 211 -0.87 17.08 4.64
C LEU A 211 -0.20 15.72 4.88
N VAL A 212 -0.61 14.69 4.14
CA VAL A 212 0.08 13.39 4.09
C VAL A 212 1.47 13.56 3.45
N GLN A 213 1.61 14.36 2.39
CA GLN A 213 2.91 14.63 1.76
C GLN A 213 3.92 15.26 2.74
N GLU A 214 3.51 16.20 3.60
CA GLU A 214 4.41 16.85 4.57
C GLU A 214 5.01 15.86 5.59
N HIS A 215 4.36 14.74 5.84
CA HIS A 215 4.80 13.72 6.79
C HIS A 215 5.57 12.55 6.15
N LEU A 216 5.60 12.47 4.83
CA LEU A 216 6.33 11.46 4.06
C LEU A 216 7.82 11.80 3.83
N TYR A 217 8.24 13.02 4.21
CA TYR A 217 9.64 13.47 4.19
C TYR A 217 10.17 13.64 5.62
#